data_AF-A0A1H9UCL1-F1
#
_entry.id   AF-A0A1H9UCL1-F1
#
_cell.length_a   1.000
_cell.length_b   1.000
_cell.length_c   1.000
_cell.angle_alpha   90.00
_cell.angle_beta   90.00
_cell.angle_gamma   90.00
#
_symmetry.space_group_name_H-M   'P 1'
#
loop_
_entity.id
_entity.type
_entity.pdbx_description
1 polymer ?
#
loop_
_entity_poly.entity_id
_entity_poly.type
_entity_poly.pdbx_seq_one_letter_code
_entity_poly.pdbx_strand_id
1 'polypeptide(L)'
;MNKLRRVTVRRIILFLDGRVWKKYIDQFIRYLYEEAKDEKTIIAYRTSVAHFLKWKEERDGEYIIEETRPIDIKEYTSFLKHQCKRKPATISKYIAALKVFFGFLFDQGLVKDNPMTRIKIETLEYVISANETKWLTKE
;
A
#
# COMPACT_ATOMS: atom_id res chain seq x y z
N MET A 1 -15.87 -3.91 -26.00
CA MET A 1 -15.98 -5.16 -25.21
C MET A 1 -15.61 -4.83 -23.76
N ASN A 2 -16.61 -4.53 -22.93
CA ASN A 2 -16.45 -3.75 -21.70
C ASN A 2 -17.24 -4.44 -20.58
N LYS A 3 -16.56 -5.23 -19.73
CA LYS A 3 -17.21 -5.91 -18.59
C LYS A 3 -16.27 -6.10 -17.39
N LEU A 4 -15.69 -5.01 -16.89
CA LEU A 4 -15.11 -4.99 -15.54
C LEU A 4 -15.52 -3.70 -14.83
N ARG A 5 -16.85 -3.48 -14.72
CA ARG A 5 -17.41 -2.48 -13.80
C ARG A 5 -17.66 -3.14 -12.44
N ARG A 6 -17.05 -2.55 -11.40
CA ARG A 6 -17.49 -2.57 -9.99
C ARG A 6 -17.55 -3.92 -9.28
N VAL A 7 -16.40 -4.53 -8.96
CA VAL A 7 -16.34 -5.61 -7.94
C VAL A 7 -15.01 -5.62 -7.18
N THR A 8 -14.56 -4.50 -6.59
CA THR A 8 -13.10 -4.39 -6.31
C THR A 8 -12.69 -3.80 -4.97
N VAL A 9 -13.46 -4.05 -3.89
CA VAL A 9 -12.93 -3.83 -2.53
C VAL A 9 -13.25 -5.02 -1.61
N ARG A 10 -14.52 -5.41 -1.48
CA ARG A 10 -14.92 -6.57 -0.63
C ARG A 10 -14.35 -7.91 -1.10
N ARG A 11 -14.06 -8.06 -2.39
CA ARG A 11 -13.54 -9.31 -2.99
C ARG A 11 -12.01 -9.42 -2.92
N ILE A 12 -11.26 -8.37 -2.58
CA ILE A 12 -9.79 -8.46 -2.45
C ILE A 12 -9.39 -9.12 -1.12
N ILE A 13 -10.18 -8.88 -0.05
CA ILE A 13 -9.90 -9.36 1.30
C ILE A 13 -9.95 -10.90 1.42
N LEU A 14 -10.79 -11.55 0.60
CA LEU A 14 -11.06 -12.99 0.60
C LEU A 14 -10.16 -13.81 -0.36
N PHE A 15 -9.17 -13.18 -1.01
CA PHE A 15 -8.37 -13.79 -2.09
C PHE A 15 -6.87 -13.83 -1.76
N LEU A 16 -6.51 -13.83 -0.47
CA LEU A 16 -5.12 -13.84 -0.02
C LEU A 16 -4.57 -15.24 0.26
N ASP A 17 -5.44 -16.24 0.42
CA ASP A 17 -5.01 -17.61 0.75
C ASP A 17 -4.19 -18.21 -0.40
N GLY A 18 -2.96 -18.64 -0.06
CA GLY A 18 -2.01 -19.27 -0.99
C GLY A 18 -1.03 -18.34 -1.71
N ARG A 19 -1.09 -17.02 -1.53
CA ARG A 19 -0.15 -16.09 -2.19
C ARG A 19 1.16 -15.94 -1.41
N VAL A 20 2.28 -15.93 -2.11
CA VAL A 20 3.65 -15.82 -1.54
C VAL A 20 3.79 -14.58 -0.63
N TRP A 21 3.12 -13.49 -1.00
CA TRP A 21 3.21 -12.23 -0.30
C TRP A 21 2.27 -12.10 0.93
N LYS A 22 1.42 -13.08 1.21
CA LYS A 22 0.51 -13.07 2.37
C LYS A 22 1.26 -12.90 3.70
N LYS A 23 2.40 -13.59 3.85
CA LYS A 23 3.24 -13.52 5.07
C LYS A 23 3.71 -12.09 5.39
N TYR A 24 3.94 -11.25 4.37
CA TYR A 24 4.39 -9.88 4.56
C TYR A 24 3.23 -8.96 4.95
N ILE A 25 2.03 -9.20 4.40
CA ILE A 25 0.82 -8.52 4.84
C ILE A 25 0.53 -8.85 6.31
N ASP A 26 0.56 -10.13 6.70
CA ASP A 26 0.22 -10.53 8.07
C ASP A 26 1.19 -9.90 9.09
N GLN A 27 2.50 -9.91 8.80
CA GLN A 27 3.51 -9.23 9.62
C GLN A 27 3.28 -7.71 9.67
N PHE A 28 2.96 -7.09 8.54
CA PHE A 28 2.66 -5.66 8.48
C PHE A 28 1.42 -5.27 9.29
N ILE A 29 0.35 -6.08 9.24
CA ILE A 29 -0.86 -5.83 10.03
C ILE A 29 -0.56 -5.94 11.51
N ARG A 30 0.22 -6.94 11.93
CA ARG A 30 0.67 -7.06 13.32
C ARG A 30 1.44 -5.81 13.77
N TYR A 31 2.40 -5.35 12.96
CA TYR A 31 3.14 -4.12 13.22
C TYR A 31 2.20 -2.91 13.38
N LEU A 32 1.19 -2.74 12.54
CA LEU A 32 0.25 -1.61 12.66
C LEU A 32 -0.59 -1.67 13.93
N TYR A 33 -0.92 -2.88 14.43
CA TYR A 33 -1.58 -3.05 15.73
C TYR A 33 -0.66 -2.69 16.89
N GLU A 34 0.61 -3.10 16.82
CA GLU A 34 1.64 -2.77 17.82
C GLU A 34 1.89 -1.25 17.87
N GLU A 35 1.82 -0.57 16.73
CA GLU A 35 1.85 0.91 16.59
C GLU A 35 0.53 1.62 16.96
N ALA A 36 -0.42 0.89 17.56
CA ALA A 36 -1.72 1.40 18.01
C ALA A 36 -2.52 2.16 16.94
N LYS A 37 -2.41 1.77 15.66
CA LYS A 37 -3.22 2.36 14.58
C LYS A 37 -4.68 1.96 14.73
N ASP A 38 -5.58 2.87 14.38
CA ASP A 38 -7.01 2.57 14.40
C ASP A 38 -7.37 1.52 13.32
N GLU A 39 -8.40 0.73 13.61
CA GLU A 39 -8.84 -0.36 12.74
C GLU A 39 -9.18 0.10 11.31
N LYS A 40 -9.75 1.30 11.14
CA LYS A 40 -10.07 1.83 9.80
C LYS A 40 -8.81 2.14 9.02
N THR A 41 -7.77 2.65 9.69
CA THR A 41 -6.45 2.89 9.10
C THR A 41 -5.76 1.57 8.75
N ILE A 42 -5.84 0.56 9.62
CA ILE A 42 -5.30 -0.79 9.33
C ILE A 42 -5.98 -1.39 8.10
N ILE A 43 -7.32 -1.36 8.04
CA ILE A 43 -8.09 -1.86 6.87
C ILE A 43 -7.71 -1.09 5.60
N ALA A 44 -7.57 0.23 5.72
CA ALA A 44 -7.17 1.09 4.61
C ALA A 44 -5.78 0.73 4.07
N TYR A 45 -4.79 0.57 4.95
CA TYR A 45 -3.43 0.20 4.57
C TYR A 45 -3.39 -1.22 3.98
N ARG A 46 -4.00 -2.20 4.66
CA ARG A 46 -4.12 -3.58 4.18
C ARG A 46 -4.65 -3.64 2.77
N THR A 47 -5.76 -2.96 2.52
CA THR A 47 -6.45 -3.01 1.22
C THR A 47 -5.62 -2.33 0.13
N SER A 48 -4.99 -1.20 0.44
CA SER A 48 -4.15 -0.48 -0.52
C SER A 48 -2.89 -1.27 -0.89
N VAL A 49 -2.21 -1.87 0.09
CA VAL A 49 -1.02 -2.71 -0.15
C VAL A 49 -1.41 -3.98 -0.91
N ALA A 50 -2.44 -4.71 -0.46
CA ALA A 50 -2.88 -5.92 -1.13
C ALA A 50 -3.27 -5.69 -2.61
N HIS A 51 -3.84 -4.54 -2.93
CA HIS A 51 -4.15 -4.18 -4.31
C HIS A 51 -2.90 -3.97 -5.17
N PHE A 52 -1.84 -3.38 -4.61
CA PHE A 52 -0.55 -3.24 -5.30
C PHE A 52 0.10 -4.61 -5.54
N LEU A 53 0.21 -5.44 -4.50
CA LEU A 53 0.84 -6.76 -4.60
C LEU A 53 0.10 -7.64 -5.62
N LYS A 54 -1.24 -7.60 -5.60
CA LYS A 54 -2.07 -8.28 -6.59
C LYS A 54 -1.83 -7.76 -8.01
N TRP A 55 -1.81 -6.44 -8.22
CA TRP A 55 -1.54 -5.86 -9.53
C TRP A 55 -0.16 -6.26 -10.07
N LYS A 56 0.85 -6.28 -9.19
CA LYS A 56 2.23 -6.62 -9.55
C LYS A 56 2.37 -8.11 -9.90
N GLU A 57 1.74 -8.99 -9.13
CA GLU A 57 1.65 -10.43 -9.44
C GLU A 57 0.88 -10.70 -10.75
N GLU A 58 -0.23 -10.00 -10.99
CA GLU A 58 -0.98 -10.12 -12.25
C GLU A 58 -0.18 -9.64 -13.48
N ARG A 59 0.77 -8.72 -13.28
CA ARG A 59 1.62 -8.18 -14.35
C ARG A 59 2.82 -9.07 -14.65
N ASP A 60 3.50 -9.54 -13.61
CA ASP A 60 4.82 -10.18 -13.72
C ASP A 60 4.79 -11.70 -13.43
N GLY A 61 3.65 -12.24 -12.99
CA GLY A 61 3.53 -13.62 -12.55
C GLY A 61 4.01 -13.80 -11.11
N GLU A 62 4.87 -14.78 -10.86
CA GLU A 62 5.41 -15.02 -9.52
C GLU A 62 6.22 -13.81 -9.04
N TYR A 63 5.67 -13.09 -8.06
CA TYR A 63 6.21 -11.81 -7.63
C TYR A 63 7.01 -11.94 -6.34
N ILE A 64 8.27 -11.50 -6.42
CA ILE A 64 9.20 -11.41 -5.30
C ILE A 64 9.18 -9.97 -4.77
N ILE A 65 8.69 -9.78 -3.54
CA ILE A 65 8.57 -8.43 -2.93
C ILE A 65 9.92 -7.71 -2.86
N GLU A 66 10.99 -8.45 -2.55
CA GLU A 66 12.35 -7.94 -2.41
C GLU A 66 12.90 -7.31 -3.69
N GLU A 67 12.36 -7.69 -4.85
CA GLU A 67 12.76 -7.16 -6.16
C GLU A 67 11.95 -5.92 -6.58
N THR A 68 11.11 -5.39 -5.69
CA THR A 68 10.34 -4.18 -6.00
C THR A 68 11.26 -3.00 -6.19
N ARG A 69 11.11 -2.31 -7.31
CA ARG A 69 11.91 -1.15 -7.68
C ARG A 69 11.06 0.13 -7.71
N PRO A 70 11.68 1.32 -7.61
CA PRO A 70 10.97 2.59 -7.75
C PRO A 70 10.18 2.73 -9.06
N ILE A 71 10.61 2.06 -10.14
CA ILE A 71 9.89 2.04 -11.42
C ILE A 71 8.53 1.35 -11.30
N ASP A 72 8.42 0.28 -10.51
CA ASP A 72 7.16 -0.44 -10.29
C ASP A 72 6.13 0.45 -9.60
N ILE A 73 6.57 1.31 -8.68
CA ILE A 73 5.69 2.27 -7.98
C ILE A 73 5.19 3.34 -8.95
N LYS A 74 6.06 3.82 -9.86
CA LYS A 74 5.67 4.77 -10.91
C LYS A 74 4.67 4.16 -11.89
N GLU A 75 4.92 2.93 -12.33
CA GLU A 75 4.02 2.19 -13.20
C GLU A 75 2.68 1.90 -12.53
N TYR A 76 2.68 1.57 -11.24
CA TYR A 76 1.46 1.42 -10.46
C TYR A 76 0.67 2.72 -10.35
N THR A 77 1.35 3.84 -10.12
CA THR A 77 0.73 5.17 -10.10
C THR A 77 0.08 5.50 -11.45
N SER A 78 0.78 5.20 -12.55
CA SER A 78 0.28 5.32 -13.91
C SER A 78 -0.95 4.43 -14.14
N PHE A 79 -0.90 3.17 -13.70
CA PHE A 79 -2.01 2.22 -13.76
C PHE A 79 -3.26 2.76 -13.02
N LEU A 80 -3.09 3.24 -11.78
CA LEU A 80 -4.19 3.80 -11.00
C LEU A 80 -4.82 5.02 -11.68
N LYS A 81 -4.01 5.91 -12.26
CA LYS A 81 -4.45 7.13 -12.94
C LYS A 81 -5.12 6.85 -14.28
N HIS A 82 -4.47 6.07 -15.14
CA HIS A 82 -4.86 5.95 -16.54
C HIS A 82 -5.81 4.79 -16.82
N GLN A 83 -5.61 3.65 -16.14
CA GLN A 83 -6.44 2.45 -16.36
C GLN A 83 -7.60 2.39 -15.37
N CYS A 84 -7.34 2.61 -14.08
CA CYS A 84 -8.38 2.59 -13.05
C CYS A 84 -9.13 3.92 -12.88
N LYS A 85 -8.67 5.01 -13.52
CA LYS A 85 -9.26 6.36 -13.44
C LYS A 85 -9.51 6.82 -12.00
N ARG A 86 -8.58 6.50 -11.09
CA ARG A 86 -8.70 6.88 -9.67
C ARG A 86 -8.48 8.38 -9.49
N LYS A 87 -9.22 8.98 -8.54
CA LYS A 87 -9.03 10.38 -8.14
C LYS A 87 -7.65 10.55 -7.47
N PRO A 88 -7.00 11.73 -7.58
CA PRO A 88 -5.69 11.99 -6.96
C PRO A 88 -5.63 11.61 -5.48
N ALA A 89 -6.62 12.01 -4.67
CA ALA A 89 -6.67 11.66 -3.24
C ALA A 89 -6.66 10.14 -2.97
N THR A 90 -7.29 9.35 -3.84
CA THR A 90 -7.25 7.88 -3.73
C THR A 90 -5.87 7.36 -4.10
N ILE A 91 -5.23 7.89 -5.15
CA ILE A 91 -3.87 7.51 -5.52
C ILE A 91 -2.91 7.82 -4.36
N SER A 92 -2.96 9.03 -3.81
CA SER A 92 -2.15 9.43 -2.66
C SER A 92 -2.30 8.49 -1.47
N LYS A 93 -3.55 8.06 -1.15
CA LYS A 93 -3.80 7.07 -0.09
C LYS A 93 -3.06 5.75 -0.34
N TYR A 94 -3.07 5.27 -1.58
CA TYR A 94 -2.38 4.03 -1.93
C TYR A 94 -0.86 4.18 -1.82
N ILE A 95 -0.31 5.28 -2.33
CA ILE A 95 1.14 5.53 -2.27
C ILE A 95 1.61 5.75 -0.82
N ALA A 96 0.79 6.41 0.02
CA ALA A 96 1.08 6.53 1.45
C ALA A 96 1.12 5.17 2.16
N ALA A 97 0.16 4.29 1.88
CA ALA A 97 0.16 2.93 2.43
C ALA A 97 1.40 2.13 1.98
N LEU A 98 1.82 2.26 0.71
CA LEU A 98 3.05 1.64 0.21
C LEU A 98 4.31 2.20 0.88
N LYS A 99 4.33 3.50 1.19
CA LYS A 99 5.46 4.10 1.92
C LYS A 99 5.63 3.49 3.30
N VAL A 100 4.54 3.37 4.05
CA VAL A 100 4.57 2.75 5.39
C VAL A 100 4.93 1.27 5.29
N PHE A 101 4.36 0.54 4.31
CA PHE A 101 4.65 -0.88 4.11
C PHE A 101 6.12 -1.16 3.78
N PHE A 102 6.68 -0.51 2.76
CA PHE A 102 8.08 -0.71 2.38
C PHE A 102 9.07 -0.12 3.39
N GLY A 103 8.67 0.90 4.15
CA GLY A 103 9.42 1.36 5.33
C GLY A 103 9.51 0.26 6.39
N PHE A 104 8.37 -0.30 6.79
CA PHE A 104 8.30 -1.44 7.71
C PHE A 104 9.17 -2.62 7.24
N LEU A 105 9.05 -3.03 5.96
CA LEU A 105 9.84 -4.15 5.45
C LEU A 105 11.34 -3.88 5.51
N PHE A 106 11.76 -2.64 5.25
CA PHE A 106 13.15 -2.24 5.32
C PHE A 106 13.65 -2.25 6.77
N ASP A 107 12.88 -1.69 7.70
CA ASP A 107 13.23 -1.64 9.13
C ASP A 107 13.31 -3.05 9.76
N GLN A 108 12.52 -4.00 9.27
CA GLN A 108 12.60 -5.42 9.68
C GLN A 108 13.69 -6.22 8.95
N GLY A 109 14.45 -5.61 8.03
CA GLY A 109 15.47 -6.30 7.23
C GLY A 109 14.90 -7.30 6.22
N LEU A 110 13.60 -7.22 5.91
CA LEU A 110 12.90 -8.09 4.96
C LEU A 110 13.13 -7.68 3.51
N VAL A 111 13.58 -6.45 3.26
CA VAL A 111 14.04 -5.96 1.96
C VAL A 111 15.35 -5.21 2.14
N LYS A 112 16.25 -5.31 1.15
CA LYS A 112 17.58 -4.66 1.21
C LYS A 112 17.55 -3.16 0.92
N ASP A 113 16.58 -2.71 0.14
CA ASP A 113 16.42 -1.32 -0.27
C ASP A 113 14.94 -0.93 -0.22
N ASN A 114 14.65 0.32 0.13
CA ASN A 114 13.29 0.82 0.16
C ASN A 114 12.93 1.49 -1.19
N PRO A 115 12.04 0.88 -2.02
CA PRO A 115 11.68 1.41 -3.34
C PRO A 115 10.93 2.75 -3.29
N MET A 116 10.51 3.19 -2.10
CA MET A 116 9.76 4.42 -1.89
C MET A 116 10.65 5.64 -1.62
N THR A 117 11.98 5.46 -1.46
CA THR A 117 12.93 6.53 -1.12
C THR A 117 12.93 7.71 -2.11
N ARG A 118 12.68 7.45 -3.40
CA ARG A 118 12.68 8.46 -4.47
C ARG A 118 11.29 8.83 -4.98
N ILE A 119 10.22 8.41 -4.29
CA ILE A 119 8.83 8.65 -4.69
C ILE A 119 8.32 9.89 -3.95
N LYS A 120 8.11 11.00 -4.69
CA LYS A 120 7.47 12.20 -4.15
C LYS A 120 5.99 11.91 -3.92
N ILE A 121 5.53 12.10 -2.68
CA ILE A 121 4.12 12.09 -2.32
C ILE A 121 3.74 13.54 -2.05
N GLU A 122 2.98 14.17 -2.96
CA GLU A 122 2.50 15.55 -2.81
C GLU A 122 1.56 15.73 -1.60
N THR A 123 1.17 14.63 -0.96
CA THR A 123 0.22 14.58 0.17
C THR A 123 0.90 14.23 1.50
N LEU A 124 2.22 13.97 1.54
CA LEU A 124 2.84 13.44 2.76
C LEU A 124 2.86 14.48 3.88
N GLU A 125 3.11 15.74 3.56
CA GLU A 125 2.97 16.86 4.51
C GLU A 125 1.57 16.93 5.10
N TYR A 126 0.52 16.59 4.33
CA TYR A 126 -0.86 16.61 4.80
C TYR A 126 -1.22 15.39 5.69
N VAL A 127 -0.74 14.19 5.35
CA VAL A 127 -1.02 12.99 6.18
C VAL A 127 -0.17 13.00 7.45
N ILE A 128 1.06 13.49 7.37
CA ILE A 128 1.91 13.70 8.54
C ILE A 128 1.32 14.82 9.40
N SER A 129 0.96 15.98 8.84
CA SER A 129 0.35 17.05 9.65
C SER A 129 -1.00 16.65 10.24
N ALA A 130 -1.87 15.94 9.51
CA ALA A 130 -3.15 15.46 10.01
C ALA A 130 -3.02 14.34 11.05
N ASN A 131 -1.90 13.61 11.05
CA ASN A 131 -1.60 12.63 12.08
C ASN A 131 -0.91 13.32 13.27
N GLU A 132 0.12 14.15 13.06
CA GLU A 132 0.86 14.93 14.07
C GLU A 132 -0.04 15.91 14.86
N THR A 133 -0.94 16.67 14.21
CA THR A 133 -1.86 17.59 14.92
C THR A 133 -2.88 16.88 15.79
N LYS A 134 -3.08 15.57 15.63
CA LYS A 134 -4.03 14.80 16.45
C LYS A 134 -3.43 14.21 17.72
N TRP A 135 -2.10 14.22 17.86
CA TRP A 135 -1.40 13.78 19.08
C TRP A 135 -1.01 14.93 20.01
N LEU A 136 -1.03 16.19 19.55
CA LEU A 136 -0.64 17.35 20.35
C LEU A 136 -1.79 18.04 21.10
N THR A 137 -3.01 17.51 21.07
CA THR A 137 -4.12 18.05 21.88
C THR A 137 -4.83 16.94 22.63
N LYS A 138 -4.25 16.58 23.77
CA LYS A 138 -4.98 16.10 24.94
C LYS A 138 -4.17 16.51 26.18
N GLU A 139 -4.31 17.78 26.54
CA GLU A 139 -4.29 18.19 27.95
C GLU A 139 -5.69 18.04 28.52
#